data_AF-A0AAV1YZ46-F1
#
_entry.id   AF-A0AAV1YZ46-F1
#
_cell.length_a   1.000
_cell.length_b   1.000
_cell.length_c   1.000
_cell.angle_alpha   90.00
_cell.angle_beta   90.00
_cell.angle_gamma   90.00
#
_symmetry.space_group_name_H-M   'P 1'
#
loop_
_entity.id
_entity.type
_entity.pdbx_description
1 polymer ?
#
loop_
_entity_poly.entity_id
_entity_poly.type
_entity_poly.pdbx_seq_one_letter_code
_entity_poly.pdbx_strand_id
1 'polypeptide(L)' 'SRQVFAIKPIPSSTSKPLLVFINPKSGGNQGSKLLRSFQWLLNPRQVFDLTEGGPSVGLDLYKRVPNL' A
#
# COMPACT_ATOMS: atom_id res chain seq x y z
N SER A 1 1.31 3.67 25.98
CA SER A 1 1.64 4.53 24.82
C SER A 1 1.38 3.75 23.55
N ARG A 2 0.73 4.35 22.54
CA ARG A 2 0.43 3.65 21.27
C ARG A 2 1.70 3.66 20.43
N GLN A 3 2.43 2.54 20.41
CA GLN A 3 3.64 2.41 19.60
C GLN A 3 3.21 2.41 18.13
N VAL A 4 3.30 3.57 17.48
CA VAL A 4 3.13 3.67 16.03
C VAL A 4 4.25 2.87 15.39
N PHE A 5 3.89 1.79 14.72
CA PHE A 5 4.82 1.01 13.91
C PHE A 5 5.40 1.92 12.83
N ALA A 6 6.59 2.45 13.09
CA ALA A 6 7.31 3.34 12.19
C ALA A 6 8.33 2.48 11.44
N ILE A 7 8.05 2.15 10.18
CA ILE A 7 9.09 1.66 9.28
C ILE A 7 10.01 2.84 9.02
N LYS A 8 11.23 2.81 9.57
CA LYS A 8 12.26 3.77 9.22
C LYS A 8 12.74 3.39 7.82
N PRO A 9 12.53 4.23 6.79
CA PRO A 9 13.06 3.92 5.47
C PRO A 9 14.58 3.85 5.55
N ILE A 10 15.17 2.89 4.83
CA ILE A 10 16.61 2.89 4.58
C ILE A 10 16.89 4.14 3.75
N PRO A 11 17.75 5.07 4.21
CA PRO A 11 18.06 6.26 3.44
C PRO A 11 18.70 5.83 2.11
N SER A 12 17.94 5.97 1.04
CA SER A 12 18.39 5.73 -0.32
C SER A 12 17.91 6.90 -1.16
N SER A 13 18.85 7.60 -1.78
CA SER A 13 18.56 8.69 -2.71
C SER A 13 17.81 8.23 -3.96
N THR A 14 17.70 6.92 -4.18
CA THR A 14 16.98 6.33 -5.32
C THR A 14 15.65 5.69 -4.93
N SER A 15 15.34 5.56 -3.64
CA SER A 15 14.07 4.99 -3.19
C SER A 15 12.95 6.02 -3.29
N LYS A 16 11.87 5.66 -3.99
CA LYS A 16 10.65 6.46 -4.08
C LYS A 16 9.52 5.76 -3.32
N PRO A 17 8.68 6.50 -2.58
CA PRO A 17 7.55 5.90 -1.90
C PRO A 17 6.57 5.31 -2.94
N LEU A 18 5.94 4.19 -2.59
CA LEU A 18 5.02 3.45 -3.45
C LEU A 18 3.73 3.16 -2.68
N LEU A 19 2.59 3.39 -3.32
CA LEU A 19 1.26 3.05 -2.83
C LEU A 19 0.54 2.22 -3.91
N VAL A 20 0.05 1.05 -3.54
CA VAL A 20 -0.55 0.09 -4.46
C VAL A 20 -2.04 -0.05 -4.14
N PHE A 21 -2.88 0.25 -5.13
CA PHE A 21 -4.32 -0.01 -5.07
C PHE A 21 -4.65 -1.13 -6.05
N ILE A 22 -5.36 -2.15 -5.57
CA ILE A 22 -5.73 -3.32 -6.36
C ILE A 22 -7.24 -3.34 -6.47
N ASN A 23 -7.75 -3.56 -7.68
CA ASN A 23 -9.15 -3.89 -7.90
C ASN A 23 -9.27 -5.39 -8.19
N PRO A 24 -9.55 -6.25 -7.18
CA PRO A 24 -9.56 -7.69 -7.38
C PRO A 24 -10.63 -8.21 -8.34
N LYS A 25 -11.66 -7.41 -8.60
CA LYS A 25 -12.76 -7.77 -9.51
C LYS A 25 -12.35 -7.71 -10.98
N SER A 26 -11.22 -7.07 -11.30
CA SER A 26 -10.67 -7.03 -12.65
C SER A 26 -9.93 -8.32 -13.02
N GLY A 27 -9.94 -8.71 -14.30
CA GLY A 27 -8.97 -9.67 -14.85
C GLY A 27 -9.15 -11.14 -14.42
N GLY A 28 -10.38 -11.63 -14.27
CA GLY A 28 -10.62 -13.07 -14.11
C GLY A 28 -10.29 -13.62 -12.72
N ASN A 29 -10.52 -12.84 -11.66
CA ASN A 29 -10.41 -13.24 -10.26
C ASN A 29 -8.98 -13.56 -9.77
N GLN A 30 -7.95 -13.06 -10.46
CA GLN A 30 -6.54 -13.18 -10.02
C GLN A 30 -6.11 -12.08 -9.04
N GLY A 31 -7.01 -11.16 -8.72
CA GLY A 31 -6.79 -10.05 -7.81
C GLY A 31 -6.27 -10.45 -6.44
N SER A 32 -6.84 -11.51 -5.84
CA SER A 32 -6.45 -11.99 -4.51
C SER A 32 -5.02 -12.52 -4.47
N LYS A 33 -4.57 -13.15 -5.57
CA LYS A 33 -3.17 -13.61 -5.71
C LYS A 33 -2.24 -12.41 -5.81
N LEU A 34 -2.60 -11.41 -6.60
CA LEU A 34 -1.83 -10.18 -6.76
C LEU A 34 -1.73 -9.41 -5.43
N LEU A 35 -2.83 -9.27 -4.71
CA LEU A 35 -2.90 -8.65 -3.39
C LEU A 35 -1.95 -9.32 -2.41
N ARG A 36 -2.00 -10.65 -2.31
CA ARG A 36 -1.08 -11.42 -1.45
C ARG A 36 0.38 -11.22 -1.86
N SER A 37 0.68 -11.26 -3.16
CA SER A 37 2.05 -11.06 -3.66
C SER A 37 2.59 -9.68 -3.30
N PHE A 38 1.80 -8.61 -3.47
CA PHE A 38 2.23 -7.26 -3.09
C PHE A 38 2.38 -7.09 -1.58
N GLN A 39 1.46 -7.64 -0.77
CA GLN A 39 1.57 -7.61 0.69
C GLN A 39 2.80 -8.37 1.22
N TRP A 40 3.27 -9.39 0.48
CA TRP A 40 4.50 -10.10 0.80
C TRP A 40 5.77 -9.31 0.43
N LEU A 41 5.74 -8.63 -0.72
CA LEU A 41 6.90 -7.91 -1.26
C LEU A 41 7.08 -6.50 -0.68
N LEU A 42 5.99 -5.89 -0.20
CA LEU A 42 5.94 -4.52 0.30
C LEU A 42 5.48 -4.50 1.76
N ASN A 43 5.53 -3.33 2.41
CA ASN A 43 4.78 -3.15 3.66
C ASN A 43 3.29 -3.36 3.38
N PRO A 44 2.58 -4.27 4.07
CA PRO A 44 1.15 -4.49 3.84
C PRO A 44 0.30 -3.22 3.95
N ARG A 45 0.74 -2.21 4.72
CA ARG A 45 0.06 -0.91 4.82
C ARG A 45 0.21 -0.03 3.58
N GLN A 46 0.96 -0.45 2.57
CA GLN A 46 1.08 0.21 1.25
C GLN A 46 0.20 -0.45 0.19
N VAL A 47 -0.53 -1.52 0.53
CA VAL A 47 -1.29 -2.31 -0.43
C VAL A 47 -2.74 -2.34 -0.01
N PHE A 48 -3.62 -1.78 -0.84
CA PHE A 48 -5.03 -1.57 -0.54
C PHE A 48 -5.92 -2.29 -1.54
N ASP A 49 -6.90 -3.01 -1.02
CA ASP A 49 -7.99 -3.59 -1.82
C ASP A 49 -9.08 -2.52 -2.03
N LEU A 50 -9.33 -2.15 -3.29
CA LEU A 50 -10.34 -1.15 -3.65
C LEU A 50 -11.78 -1.62 -3.37
N THR A 51 -12.00 -2.91 -3.16
CA THR A 51 -13.31 -3.43 -2.74
C THR A 51 -13.59 -3.19 -1.27
N GLU A 52 -12.57 -2.90 -0.46
CA GLU A 52 -12.68 -2.57 0.97
C GLU A 52 -12.82 -1.05 1.20
N GLY A 53 -13.85 -0.44 0.60
CA GLY A 53 -14.16 0.97 0.81
C GLY A 53 -13.40 1.95 -0.09
N GLY A 54 -12.78 1.48 -1.17
CA GLY A 54 -12.15 2.32 -2.20
C GLY A 54 -10.80 2.91 -1.80
N PRO A 55 -10.28 3.89 -2.54
CA PRO A 55 -8.91 4.38 -2.36
C PRO A 55 -8.73 5.36 -1.20
N SER A 56 -9.82 5.94 -0.68
CA SER A 56 -9.78 7.09 0.23
C SER A 56 -8.95 6.84 1.49
N VAL A 57 -9.05 5.65 2.09
CA VAL A 57 -8.30 5.29 3.30
C VAL A 57 -6.78 5.35 3.04
N GLY A 58 -6.34 4.80 1.91
CA GLY A 58 -4.93 4.82 1.53
C GLY A 58 -4.45 6.25 1.24
N LEU A 59 -5.24 7.02 0.49
CA LEU A 59 -4.92 8.42 0.19
C LEU A 59 -4.83 9.27 1.47
N ASP A 60 -5.77 9.11 2.40
CA ASP A 60 -5.76 9.85 3.66
C ASP A 60 -4.58 9.50 4.56
N LEU A 61 -4.20 8.22 4.61
CA LEU A 61 -3.07 7.75 5.41
C LEU A 61 -1.75 8.34 4.90
N TYR A 62 -1.61 8.51 3.58
CA TYR A 62 -0.35 8.93 2.97
C TYR A 62 -0.32 10.38 2.46
N LYS A 63 -1.39 11.17 2.60
CA LYS A 63 -1.45 12.57 2.09
C LYS A 63 -0.35 13.51 2.58
N ARG A 64 0.37 13.15 3.65
CA ARG A 64 1.48 13.93 4.22
C ARG A 64 2.86 13.32 3.93
N VAL A 65 2.92 12.24 3.15
CA VAL A 65 4.18 11.62 2.76
C VAL A 65 4.72 12.39 1.56
N PRO A 66 5.87 13.07 1.68
CA PRO A 66 6.43 13.81 0.55
C PRO A 66 6.84 12.85 -0.57
N ASN A 67 6.64 13.28 -1.81
CA ASN A 67 6.99 12.56 -3.04
C ASN A 67 6.22 11.25 -3.27
N LEU A 68 5.01 11.11 -2.73
CA LEU A 68 4.06 10.06 -3.08
C LEU A 68 3.01 10.56 -4.09
#